data_AF-A0A2V6TGX3-F1
#
_entry.id   AF-A0A2V6TGX3-F1
#
_cell.length_a   1.000
_cell.length_b   1.000
_cell.length_c   1.000
_cell.angle_alpha   90.00
_cell.angle_beta   90.00
_cell.angle_gamma   90.00
#
_symmetry.space_group_name_H-M   'P 1'
#
loop_
_entity.id
_entity.type
_entity.pdbx_description
1 polymer ?
#
loop_
_entity_poly.entity_id
_entity_poly.type
_entity_poly.pdbx_seq_one_letter_code
_entity_poly.pdbx_strand_id
1 'polypeptide(L)'
;ASLWLYVEQGDDKSFSALSPARQASAIFSRYGVPMIRRLSAMQGLASDPDVYGFSVALAWVKPGSDPNRPTLETLATFMDQATTRAFLSKTLPASEWVDKMKIYFYDGEKEMGRLPLEVWEDNFIATYKVPNYEVQKGVTCP
;
A
#
# COMPACT_ATOMS: atom_id res chain seq x y z
N ALA A 1 9.45 3.25 -10.67
CA ALA A 1 9.44 4.18 -9.51
C ALA A 1 9.16 3.40 -8.23
N SER A 2 9.72 3.80 -7.10
CA SER A 2 9.61 3.04 -5.84
C SER A 2 9.28 3.95 -4.67
N LEU A 3 8.44 3.46 -3.75
CA LEU A 3 8.09 4.13 -2.51
C LEU A 3 8.22 3.15 -1.35
N TRP A 4 8.77 3.63 -0.23
CA TRP A 4 8.73 2.93 1.04
C TRP A 4 7.93 3.78 2.02
N LEU A 5 6.88 3.20 2.59
CA LEU A 5 6.11 3.78 3.67
C LEU A 5 6.33 3.02 4.97
N TYR A 6 6.59 3.76 6.04
CA TYR A 6 6.39 3.30 7.39
C TYR A 6 4.97 3.65 7.81
N VAL A 7 4.19 2.64 8.20
CA VAL A 7 2.80 2.78 8.60
C VAL A 7 2.72 2.70 10.11
N GLU A 8 2.35 3.82 10.73
CA GLU A 8 1.98 3.87 12.14
C GLU A 8 0.59 3.25 12.32
N GLN A 9 0.56 1.93 12.32
CA GLN A 9 -0.60 1.18 12.76
C GLN A 9 -0.57 1.15 14.29
N GLY A 10 -1.41 1.97 14.93
CA GLY A 10 -1.54 2.00 16.39
C GLY A 10 -1.98 0.65 16.96
N ASP A 11 -1.97 0.54 18.29
CA ASP A 11 -2.37 -0.68 19.02
C ASP A 11 -3.91 -0.89 18.94
N ASP A 12 -4.36 -1.28 17.75
CA ASP A 12 -5.75 -1.54 17.42
C ASP A 12 -6.01 -3.04 17.55
N LYS A 13 -6.76 -3.41 18.60
CA LYS A 13 -7.14 -4.81 18.88
C LYS A 13 -7.86 -5.47 17.70
N SER A 14 -8.62 -4.71 16.91
CA SER A 14 -9.35 -5.25 15.77
C SER A 14 -8.40 -5.62 14.63
N PHE A 15 -7.37 -4.81 14.39
CA PHE A 15 -6.31 -5.09 13.43
C PHE A 15 -5.44 -6.26 13.90
N SER A 16 -5.02 -6.25 15.16
CA SER A 16 -4.15 -7.28 15.75
C SER A 16 -4.78 -8.67 15.76
N ALA A 17 -6.12 -8.77 15.73
CA ALA A 17 -6.84 -10.04 15.65
C ALA A 17 -6.90 -10.63 14.23
N LEU A 18 -6.54 -9.88 13.20
CA LEU A 18 -6.55 -10.34 11.81
C LEU A 18 -5.40 -11.32 11.55
N SER A 19 -5.57 -12.23 10.58
CA SER A 19 -4.46 -13.05 10.09
C SER A 19 -3.41 -12.18 9.36
N PRO A 20 -2.14 -12.60 9.25
CA PRO A 20 -1.11 -11.80 8.56
C PRO A 20 -1.49 -11.41 7.13
N ALA A 21 -2.11 -12.32 6.38
CA ALA A 21 -2.62 -12.01 5.03
C ALA A 21 -3.70 -10.92 5.05
N ARG A 22 -4.59 -10.94 6.05
CA ARG A 22 -5.66 -9.95 6.16
C ARG A 22 -5.16 -8.61 6.68
N GLN A 23 -4.16 -8.61 7.56
CA GLN A 23 -3.43 -7.41 7.98
C GLN A 23 -2.74 -6.75 6.78
N ALA A 24 -1.95 -7.52 6.01
CA ALA A 24 -1.29 -7.04 4.80
C ALA A 24 -2.29 -6.49 3.78
N SER A 25 -3.43 -7.16 3.59
CA SER A 25 -4.52 -6.72 2.71
C SER A 25 -5.12 -5.38 3.16
N ALA A 26 -5.35 -5.21 4.46
CA ALA A 26 -5.87 -3.96 5.02
C ALA A 26 -4.87 -2.82 4.86
N ILE A 27 -3.60 -3.04 5.21
CA ILE A 27 -2.53 -2.05 5.07
C ILE A 27 -2.34 -1.67 3.59
N PHE A 28 -2.29 -2.64 2.69
CA PHE A 28 -2.11 -2.38 1.27
C PHE A 28 -3.30 -1.64 0.64
N SER A 29 -4.53 -2.03 0.97
CA SER A 29 -5.73 -1.34 0.49
C SER A 29 -5.77 0.11 0.96
N ARG A 30 -5.44 0.35 2.25
CA ARG A 30 -5.49 1.68 2.86
C ARG A 30 -4.37 2.62 2.42
N TYR A 31 -3.15 2.11 2.25
CA TYR A 31 -1.96 2.93 1.99
C TYR A 31 -1.34 2.68 0.62
N GLY A 32 -1.23 1.41 0.21
CA GLY A 32 -0.59 1.02 -1.06
C GLY A 32 -1.34 1.53 -2.28
N VAL A 33 -2.64 1.24 -2.39
CA VAL A 33 -3.45 1.63 -3.56
C VAL A 33 -3.48 3.15 -3.78
N PRO A 34 -3.72 4.00 -2.76
CA PRO A 34 -3.65 5.46 -2.95
C PRO A 34 -2.26 5.95 -3.38
N MET A 35 -1.18 5.36 -2.86
CA MET A 35 0.17 5.73 -3.28
C MET A 35 0.47 5.36 -4.73
N ILE A 36 0.04 4.17 -5.15
CA ILE A 36 0.18 3.74 -6.54
C ILE A 36 -0.58 4.68 -7.47
N ARG A 37 -1.80 5.09 -7.10
CA ARG A 37 -2.57 6.08 -7.84
C ARG A 37 -1.79 7.39 -7.99
N ARG A 38 -1.19 7.89 -6.90
CA ARG A 38 -0.36 9.11 -6.92
C ARG A 38 0.89 8.97 -7.78
N LEU A 39 1.63 7.86 -7.64
CA LEU A 39 2.81 7.57 -8.47
C LEU A 39 2.45 7.48 -9.96
N SER A 40 1.30 6.88 -10.28
CA SER A 40 0.82 6.74 -11.66
C SER A 40 0.32 8.04 -12.28
N ALA A 41 -0.08 9.01 -11.44
CA ALA A 41 -0.56 10.33 -11.88
C ALA A 41 0.54 11.39 -11.89
N MET A 42 1.72 11.08 -11.34
CA MET A 42 2.84 12.02 -11.29
C MET A 42 3.36 12.29 -12.71
N GLN A 43 3.31 13.56 -13.12
CA GLN A 43 3.89 14.01 -14.39
C GLN A 43 5.38 13.62 -14.47
N GLY A 44 5.82 13.20 -15.65
CA GLY A 44 7.12 12.56 -15.83
C GLY A 44 7.00 11.04 -15.71
N LEU A 45 6.65 10.50 -14.55
CA LEU A 45 6.63 9.04 -14.33
C LEU A 45 5.55 8.30 -15.14
N ALA A 46 4.39 8.93 -15.34
CA ALA A 46 3.27 8.33 -16.06
C ALA A 46 3.54 8.13 -17.56
N SER A 47 4.33 9.03 -18.15
CA SER A 47 4.62 9.14 -19.58
C SER A 47 6.02 8.65 -19.96
N ASP A 48 6.88 8.40 -18.97
CA ASP A 48 8.25 7.96 -19.18
C ASP A 48 8.28 6.49 -19.66
N PRO A 49 8.81 6.22 -20.87
CA PRO A 49 8.92 4.86 -21.42
C PRO A 49 9.88 3.97 -20.64
N ASP A 50 10.81 4.53 -19.85
CA ASP A 50 11.76 3.77 -19.04
C ASP A 50 11.17 3.36 -17.68
N VAL A 51 9.94 3.77 -17.37
CA VAL A 51 9.23 3.35 -16.16
C VAL A 51 8.46 2.06 -16.44
N TYR A 52 9.09 0.92 -16.14
CA TYR A 52 8.50 -0.41 -16.31
C TYR A 52 7.38 -0.73 -15.30
N GLY A 53 7.31 0.00 -14.18
CA GLY A 53 6.33 -0.27 -13.14
C GLY A 53 6.56 0.49 -11.84
N PHE A 54 5.80 0.08 -10.83
CA PHE A 54 5.75 0.69 -9.52
C PHE A 54 6.06 -0.33 -8.44
N SER A 55 6.88 0.08 -7.46
CA SER A 55 7.12 -0.68 -6.25
C SER A 55 6.62 0.08 -5.03
N VAL A 56 5.93 -0.63 -4.13
CA VAL A 56 5.56 -0.11 -2.81
C VAL A 56 6.00 -1.10 -1.75
N ALA A 57 6.82 -0.63 -0.82
CA ALA A 57 7.13 -1.32 0.43
C ALA A 57 6.34 -0.67 1.57
N LEU A 58 5.57 -1.47 2.30
CA LEU A 58 4.80 -1.04 3.46
C LEU A 58 5.36 -1.77 4.67
N ALA A 59 5.82 -1.05 5.68
CA ALA A 59 6.27 -1.62 6.94
C ALA A 59 5.34 -1.19 8.09
N TRP A 60 4.96 -2.12 8.96
CA TRP A 60 4.17 -1.84 10.17
C TRP A 60 4.70 -2.66 11.34
N VAL A 61 4.38 -2.23 12.57
CA VAL A 61 4.75 -2.99 13.78
C VAL A 61 3.94 -4.27 13.83
N LYS A 62 4.64 -5.39 13.96
CA LYS A 62 4.06 -6.73 14.12
C LYS A 62 3.16 -6.74 15.36
N PRO A 63 1.88 -7.07 15.22
CA PRO A 63 1.00 -7.21 16.38
C PRO A 63 1.55 -8.21 17.40
N GLY A 64 1.59 -7.79 18.67
CA GLY A 64 2.12 -8.60 19.77
C GLY A 64 3.66 -8.67 19.86
N SER A 65 4.40 -7.89 19.07
CA SER A 65 5.85 -7.75 19.27
C SER A 65 6.20 -6.99 20.56
N ASP A 66 7.44 -7.16 21.04
CA ASP A 66 7.93 -6.47 22.23
C ASP A 66 7.86 -4.95 22.06
N PRO A 67 7.12 -4.21 22.91
CA PRO A 67 7.05 -2.75 22.82
C PRO A 67 8.41 -2.04 22.96
N ASN A 68 9.37 -2.65 23.64
CA ASN A 68 10.72 -2.09 23.82
C ASN A 68 11.65 -2.43 22.65
N ARG A 69 11.27 -3.40 21.81
CA ARG A 69 12.02 -3.81 20.63
C ARG A 69 11.03 -4.25 19.54
N PRO A 70 10.28 -3.32 18.95
CA PRO A 70 9.22 -3.64 18.01
C PRO A 70 9.79 -4.34 16.77
N THR A 71 9.14 -5.43 16.39
CA THR A 71 9.45 -6.15 15.15
C THR A 71 8.61 -5.56 14.03
N LEU A 72 9.21 -5.26 12.88
CA LEU A 72 8.49 -4.72 11.74
C LEU A 72 8.17 -5.83 10.74
N GLU A 73 6.89 -5.96 10.40
CA GLU A 73 6.49 -6.73 9.22
C GLU A 73 6.57 -5.83 8.00
N THR A 74 7.00 -6.38 6.86
CA THR A 74 7.15 -5.62 5.62
C THR A 74 6.49 -6.35 4.46
N LEU A 75 5.59 -5.65 3.76
CA LEU A 75 5.03 -6.07 2.49
C LEU A 75 5.71 -5.29 1.36
N ALA A 76 6.52 -5.98 0.57
CA ALA A 76 7.14 -5.44 -0.63
C ALA A 76 6.38 -5.91 -1.87
N THR A 77 5.97 -4.96 -2.70
CA THR A 77 5.20 -5.24 -3.93
C THR A 77 5.87 -4.63 -5.14
N PHE A 78 5.70 -5.27 -6.29
CA PHE A 78 5.96 -4.70 -7.61
C PHE A 78 4.82 -5.04 -8.56
N MET A 79 4.46 -4.05 -9.37
CA MET A 79 3.45 -4.13 -10.41
C MET A 79 3.94 -3.44 -11.67
N ASP A 80 3.70 -4.03 -12.82
CA ASP A 80 4.05 -3.41 -14.08
C ASP A 80 3.10 -2.23 -14.39
N GLN A 81 3.60 -1.30 -15.19
CA GLN A 81 2.88 -0.07 -15.50
C GLN A 81 1.57 -0.31 -16.26
N ALA A 82 1.51 -1.35 -17.11
CA ALA A 82 0.35 -1.62 -17.96
C ALA A 82 -0.82 -2.18 -17.16
N THR A 83 -0.58 -3.21 -16.34
CA THR A 83 -1.60 -3.81 -15.47
C THR A 83 -2.06 -2.82 -14.40
N THR A 84 -1.15 -2.00 -13.89
CA THR A 84 -1.49 -0.91 -12.95
C THR A 84 -2.43 0.10 -13.58
N ARG A 85 -2.15 0.57 -14.80
CA ARG A 85 -3.05 1.48 -15.52
C ARG A 85 -4.41 0.85 -15.78
N ALA A 86 -4.45 -0.42 -16.17
CA ALA A 86 -5.70 -1.14 -16.40
C ALA A 86 -6.53 -1.30 -15.11
N PHE A 87 -5.88 -1.60 -14.00
CA PHE A 87 -6.53 -1.63 -12.68
C PHE A 87 -7.09 -0.26 -12.29
N LEU A 88 -6.28 0.80 -12.39
CA LEU A 88 -6.68 2.16 -12.02
C LEU A 88 -7.79 2.73 -12.92
N SER A 89 -7.83 2.33 -14.20
CA SER A 89 -8.90 2.66 -15.13
C SER A 89 -10.15 1.78 -14.98
N LYS A 90 -10.16 0.84 -14.01
CA LYS A 90 -11.23 -0.12 -13.75
C LYS A 90 -11.52 -1.08 -14.92
N THR A 91 -10.53 -1.30 -15.78
CA THR A 91 -10.59 -2.28 -16.89
C THR A 91 -10.00 -3.64 -16.52
N LEU A 92 -9.21 -3.71 -15.44
CA LEU A 92 -8.69 -4.94 -14.86
C LEU A 92 -9.26 -5.13 -13.44
N PRO A 93 -9.86 -6.29 -13.11
CA PRO A 93 -10.30 -6.57 -11.75
C PRO A 93 -9.15 -6.57 -10.74
N ALA A 94 -9.42 -6.17 -9.50
CA ALA A 94 -8.44 -6.13 -8.42
C ALA A 94 -7.75 -7.47 -8.17
N SER A 95 -8.50 -8.57 -8.19
CA SER A 95 -7.95 -9.93 -8.02
C SER A 95 -6.95 -10.29 -9.12
N GLU A 96 -7.32 -10.05 -10.37
CA GLU A 96 -6.45 -10.32 -11.52
C GLU A 96 -5.20 -9.42 -11.51
N TRP A 97 -5.33 -8.17 -11.08
CA TRP A 97 -4.19 -7.28 -10.89
C TRP A 97 -3.23 -7.81 -9.83
N VAL A 98 -3.74 -8.20 -8.65
CA VAL A 98 -2.96 -8.81 -7.58
C VAL A 98 -2.22 -10.07 -8.06
N ASP A 99 -2.88 -10.93 -8.82
CA ASP A 99 -2.28 -12.16 -9.37
C ASP A 99 -1.07 -11.88 -10.25
N LYS A 100 -1.03 -10.74 -10.94
CA LYS A 100 0.10 -10.31 -11.78
C LYS A 100 1.20 -9.58 -11.00
N MET A 101 0.95 -9.17 -9.75
CA MET A 101 1.94 -8.50 -8.91
C MET A 101 3.02 -9.47 -8.42
N LYS A 102 4.24 -8.98 -8.24
CA LYS A 102 5.22 -9.64 -7.36
C LYS A 102 4.97 -9.17 -5.94
N ILE A 103 4.84 -10.11 -5.00
CA ILE A 103 4.51 -9.84 -3.61
C ILE A 103 5.45 -10.64 -2.73
N TYR A 104 6.15 -9.96 -1.85
CA TYR A 104 7.04 -10.55 -0.86
C TYR A 104 6.65 -10.01 0.51
N PHE A 105 6.42 -10.93 1.45
CA PHE A 105 6.16 -10.58 2.83
C PHE A 105 7.33 -10.99 3.72
N TYR A 106 7.69 -10.13 4.66
CA TYR A 106 8.71 -10.36 5.66
C TYR A 106 8.08 -10.21 7.04
N ASP A 107 8.29 -11.18 7.92
CA ASP A 107 7.72 -11.19 9.28
C ASP A 107 8.57 -10.44 10.32
N GLY A 108 9.61 -9.75 9.84
CA GLY A 108 10.63 -9.05 10.61
C GLY A 108 11.94 -9.80 10.81
N GLU A 109 11.98 -11.09 10.44
CA GLU A 109 13.21 -11.90 10.50
C GLU A 109 13.52 -12.57 9.17
N LYS A 110 12.51 -13.09 8.48
CA LYS A 110 12.69 -13.83 7.23
C LYS A 110 11.60 -13.53 6.20
N GLU A 111 11.90 -13.87 4.96
CA GLU A 111 10.92 -13.85 3.88
C GLU A 111 9.94 -15.03 4.05
N MET A 112 8.66 -14.72 4.04
CA MET A 112 7.55 -15.67 4.16
C MET A 112 6.91 -16.01 2.82
N GLY A 113 7.39 -15.40 1.74
CA GLY A 113 6.89 -15.57 0.39
C GLY A 113 5.63 -14.76 0.09
N ARG A 114 4.81 -15.27 -0.85
CA ARG A 114 3.61 -14.58 -1.36
C ARG A 114 2.42 -14.80 -0.42
N LEU A 115 1.87 -13.72 0.13
CA LEU A 115 0.58 -13.74 0.82
C LEU A 115 -0.59 -13.61 -0.18
N PRO A 116 -1.75 -14.24 0.10
CA PRO A 116 -2.97 -14.01 -0.67
C PRO A 116 -3.51 -12.63 -0.33
N LEU A 117 -3.15 -11.63 -1.14
CA LEU A 117 -3.54 -10.24 -0.93
C LEU A 117 -4.93 -10.00 -1.50
N GLU A 118 -5.82 -9.45 -0.69
CA GLU A 118 -7.11 -8.95 -1.15
C GLU A 118 -7.07 -7.42 -1.21
N VAL A 119 -7.61 -6.85 -2.28
CA VAL A 119 -7.63 -5.40 -2.48
C VAL A 119 -9.06 -4.91 -2.59
N TRP A 120 -9.40 -3.91 -1.78
CA TRP A 120 -10.67 -3.19 -1.85
C TRP A 120 -10.43 -1.68 -1.89
N GLU A 121 -11.47 -0.94 -2.28
CA GLU A 121 -11.42 0.52 -2.24
C GLU A 121 -11.53 0.99 -0.79
N ASP A 122 -10.42 1.49 -0.25
CA ASP A 122 -10.36 2.18 1.03
C ASP A 122 -10.00 3.65 0.76
N ASN A 123 -10.99 4.52 0.92
CA ASN A 123 -10.83 5.96 0.69
C ASN A 123 -10.46 6.72 1.96
N PHE A 124 -10.20 6.04 3.09
CA PHE A 124 -9.94 6.72 4.37
C PHE A 124 -8.79 7.74 4.24
N ILE A 125 -7.66 7.34 3.65
CA ILE A 125 -6.50 8.23 3.49
C ILE A 125 -6.77 9.37 2.49
N ALA A 126 -7.70 9.18 1.55
CA ALA A 126 -8.11 10.24 0.63
C ALA A 126 -9.08 11.23 1.29
N THR A 127 -9.88 10.78 2.27
CA THR A 127 -10.95 11.60 2.89
C THR A 127 -10.61 12.10 4.30
N TYR A 128 -9.58 11.56 4.95
CA TYR A 128 -9.20 11.96 6.31
C TYR A 128 -8.76 13.41 6.33
N LYS A 129 -9.44 14.21 7.15
CA LYS A 129 -9.07 15.60 7.43
C LYS A 129 -8.41 15.64 8.79
N VAL A 130 -7.21 16.20 8.86
CA VAL A 130 -6.58 16.52 10.13
C VAL A 130 -7.45 17.57 10.84
N PRO A 131 -7.87 17.35 12.09
CA PRO A 131 -8.64 18.34 12.84
C PRO A 131 -7.92 19.69 12.84
N ASN A 132 -8.65 20.78 12.54
CA ASN A 132 -8.13 22.15 12.45
C ASN A 132 -7.12 22.41 11.32
N TYR A 133 -6.97 21.50 10.36
CA TYR A 133 -6.23 21.78 9.13
C TYR A 133 -7.17 22.26 8.02
N GLU A 134 -7.03 23.52 7.64
CA GLU A 134 -7.66 24.06 6.43
C GLU A 134 -6.65 24.05 5.28
N VAL A 135 -7.00 23.33 4.22
CA VAL A 135 -6.25 23.38 2.96
C VAL A 135 -6.32 24.82 2.44
N GLN A 136 -5.18 25.39 2.07
CA GLN A 136 -5.13 26.73 1.48
C GLN A 136 -6.08 26.83 0.27
N LYS A 137 -6.80 27.94 0.18
CA LYS A 137 -7.77 28.19 -0.90
C LYS A 137 -7.08 28.05 -2.27
N GLY A 138 -7.60 27.14 -3.10
CA GLY A 138 -7.05 26.86 -4.44
C GLY A 138 -6.03 25.71 -4.49
N VAL A 139 -5.63 25.14 -3.35
CA VAL A 139 -4.82 23.93 -3.31
C VAL A 139 -5.73 22.71 -3.36
N THR A 140 -5.53 21.84 -4.35
CA THR A 140 -6.14 20.51 -4.43
C THR A 140 -5.10 19.47 -4.05
N CYS A 141 -5.41 18.59 -3.10
CA CYS A 141 -4.59 17.41 -2.85
C CYS A 141 -4.95 16.35 -3.89
N PRO A 142 -3.99 15.89 -4.72
CA PRO A 142 -4.23 14.82 -5.68
C PRO A 142 -4.44 13.44 -5.03
#